data_AF-A0A959QHX6-F1
#
_entry.id   AF-A0A959QHX6-F1
#
_cell.length_a   1.000
_cell.length_b   1.000
_cell.length_c   1.000
_cell.angle_alpha   90.00
_cell.angle_beta   90.00
_cell.angle_gamma   90.00
#
_symmetry.space_group_name_H-M   'P 1'
#
loop_
_entity.id
_entity.type
_entity.pdbx_description
1 polymer ?
#
loop_
_entity_poly.entity_id
_entity_poly.type
_entity_poly.pdbx_seq_one_letter_code
_entity_poly.pdbx_strand_id
1 'polypeptide(L)'
;MQTIDTRSFDIDTLRPSLKIMDFKIMDRSISFQPEEEIIIQPGQNYFTIYYAAINFRQPELNKYKYRLNGFEDNWHLVEGTNLASYSNIPPGKYTFELQGSNNDGIWSKPTILAGIKVKAPFYRQGWFLTSIGILIISLAYLFWYLKNQEKERIKKLRLQIARDLHDEIGSSLSSIAFLSEFVRQKRSSANQEIDLVLKKISETTRKISDAMSGIIWTLQDERPKFNHIIERLKSFASRLVTAQGSSLRIEIDPKIEKVNFSASQLKIFISL
;
A
#
# COMPACT_ATOMS: atom_id res chain seq x y z
N MET A 1 -24.33 22.92 -85.05
CA MET A 1 -23.16 22.97 -84.14
C MET A 1 -23.49 24.02 -83.08
N GLN A 2 -23.94 23.59 -81.90
CA GLN A 2 -24.22 24.53 -80.80
C GLN A 2 -22.89 24.95 -80.20
N THR A 3 -22.47 26.18 -80.47
CA THR A 3 -21.35 26.84 -79.79
C THR A 3 -21.80 27.21 -78.38
N ILE A 4 -21.20 26.58 -77.38
CA ILE A 4 -21.36 26.96 -75.98
C ILE A 4 -20.53 28.24 -75.76
N ASP A 5 -21.19 29.36 -75.49
CA ASP A 5 -20.53 30.61 -75.12
C ASP A 5 -20.07 30.52 -73.66
N THR A 6 -18.76 30.50 -73.43
CA THR A 6 -18.17 30.37 -72.10
C THR A 6 -18.09 31.69 -71.34
N ARG A 7 -18.55 32.82 -71.92
CA ARG A 7 -18.49 34.15 -71.28
C ARG A 7 -19.69 34.45 -70.37
N SER A 8 -20.69 33.58 -70.31
CA SER A 8 -21.90 33.75 -69.49
C SER A 8 -21.98 32.79 -68.29
N PHE A 9 -20.86 32.19 -67.87
CA PHE A 9 -20.84 31.43 -66.61
C PHE A 9 -20.80 32.40 -65.43
N ASP A 10 -21.95 32.57 -64.76
CA ASP A 10 -22.02 33.24 -63.47
C ASP A 10 -21.18 32.47 -62.45
N ILE A 11 -20.07 33.08 -62.01
CA ILE A 11 -19.25 32.57 -60.91
C ILE A 11 -20.12 32.60 -59.65
N ASP A 12 -20.29 31.44 -59.00
CA ASP A 12 -21.10 31.34 -57.79
C ASP A 12 -20.34 31.96 -56.61
N THR A 13 -20.59 33.24 -56.33
CA THR A 13 -19.93 33.99 -55.24
C THR A 13 -20.52 33.68 -53.85
N LEU A 14 -21.55 32.84 -53.76
CA LEU A 14 -22.18 32.47 -52.50
C LEU A 14 -21.30 31.46 -51.75
N ARG A 15 -20.86 31.85 -50.56
CA ARG A 15 -20.17 30.93 -49.64
C ARG A 15 -21.19 29.92 -49.12
N PRO A 16 -20.90 28.61 -49.19
CA PRO A 16 -21.85 27.61 -48.73
C PRO A 16 -22.09 27.74 -47.22
N SER A 17 -23.35 27.66 -46.79
CA SER A 17 -23.70 27.50 -45.38
C SER A 17 -23.32 26.08 -44.96
N LEU A 18 -22.50 25.96 -43.92
CA LEU A 18 -22.03 24.68 -43.39
C LEU A 18 -22.89 24.29 -42.18
N LYS A 19 -23.35 23.03 -42.15
CA LYS A 19 -24.11 22.49 -41.03
C LYS A 19 -23.66 21.07 -40.69
N ILE A 20 -23.78 20.72 -39.43
CA ILE A 20 -23.72 19.32 -39.00
C ILE A 20 -25.11 18.73 -39.21
N MET A 21 -25.16 17.60 -39.89
CA MET A 21 -26.38 16.87 -40.22
C MET A 21 -26.73 15.85 -39.15
N ASP A 22 -25.72 15.16 -38.62
CA ASP A 22 -25.87 14.16 -37.57
C ASP A 22 -24.56 14.05 -36.78
N PHE A 23 -24.68 13.68 -35.50
CA PHE A 23 -23.54 13.38 -34.64
C PHE A 23 -23.80 12.02 -34.00
N LYS A 24 -22.93 11.06 -34.28
CA LYS A 24 -23.03 9.70 -33.73
C LYS A 24 -21.97 9.45 -32.69
N ILE A 25 -22.36 8.91 -31.55
CA ILE A 25 -21.45 8.38 -30.52
C ILE A 25 -21.72 6.88 -30.41
N MET A 26 -20.69 6.04 -30.57
CA MET A 26 -20.84 4.57 -30.54
C MET A 26 -21.98 4.09 -31.46
N ASP A 27 -21.99 4.61 -32.70
CA ASP A 27 -23.00 4.34 -33.75
C ASP A 27 -24.44 4.78 -33.44
N ARG A 28 -24.66 5.54 -32.36
CA ARG A 28 -25.97 6.11 -32.00
C ARG A 28 -26.00 7.60 -32.25
N SER A 29 -26.95 8.05 -33.05
CA SER A 29 -27.22 9.48 -33.27
C SER A 29 -27.66 10.14 -31.97
N ILE A 30 -27.11 11.33 -31.71
CA ILE A 30 -27.50 12.17 -30.58
C ILE A 30 -28.17 13.45 -31.09
N SER A 31 -29.19 13.89 -30.38
CA SER A 31 -29.72 15.24 -30.58
C SER A 31 -28.76 16.22 -29.90
N PHE A 32 -28.34 17.26 -30.63
CA PHE A 32 -27.53 18.35 -30.08
C PHE A 32 -27.97 19.67 -30.71
N GLN A 33 -27.79 20.77 -29.97
CA GLN A 33 -27.95 22.12 -30.50
C GLN A 33 -26.56 22.69 -30.82
N PRO A 34 -26.39 23.45 -31.91
CA PRO A 34 -25.09 24.04 -32.28
C PRO A 34 -24.46 24.89 -31.17
N GLU A 35 -25.27 25.47 -30.29
CA GLU A 35 -24.85 26.32 -29.17
C GLU A 35 -24.43 25.51 -27.92
N GLU A 36 -24.71 24.21 -27.88
CA GLU A 36 -24.40 23.34 -26.74
C GLU A 36 -23.09 22.56 -26.93
N GLU A 37 -22.35 22.37 -25.83
CA GLU A 37 -21.14 21.55 -25.82
C GLU A 37 -21.50 20.06 -25.79
N ILE A 38 -21.05 19.30 -26.80
CA ILE A 38 -21.26 17.85 -26.89
C ILE A 38 -20.32 17.14 -25.91
N ILE A 39 -20.89 16.37 -24.99
CA ILE A 39 -20.11 15.68 -23.94
C ILE A 39 -19.91 14.21 -24.31
N ILE A 40 -18.66 13.83 -24.54
CA ILE A 40 -18.24 12.42 -24.67
C ILE A 40 -17.93 11.87 -23.28
N GLN A 41 -18.68 10.86 -22.87
CA GLN A 41 -18.55 10.23 -21.56
C GLN A 41 -17.38 9.23 -21.54
N PRO A 42 -16.80 8.94 -20.35
CA PRO A 42 -15.79 7.91 -20.24
C PRO A 42 -16.31 6.56 -20.77
N GLY A 43 -15.51 5.90 -21.62
CA GLY A 43 -15.89 4.64 -22.27
C GLY A 43 -16.51 4.79 -23.67
N GLN A 44 -16.97 6.00 -24.04
CA GLN A 44 -17.34 6.31 -25.42
C GLN A 44 -16.07 6.68 -26.20
N ASN A 45 -15.50 5.70 -26.90
CA ASN A 45 -14.19 5.84 -27.52
C ASN A 45 -14.25 6.15 -29.02
N TYR A 46 -15.44 6.31 -29.59
CA TYR A 46 -15.62 6.59 -31.01
C TYR A 46 -16.83 7.50 -31.23
N PHE A 47 -16.64 8.52 -32.07
CA PHE A 47 -17.73 9.37 -32.56
C PHE A 47 -17.51 9.74 -34.03
N THR A 48 -18.62 10.02 -34.72
CA THR A 48 -18.63 10.45 -36.12
C THR A 48 -19.51 11.67 -36.29
N ILE A 49 -19.01 12.65 -37.02
CA ILE A 49 -19.69 13.90 -37.35
C ILE A 49 -20.05 13.86 -38.83
N TYR A 50 -21.33 13.91 -39.15
CA TYR A 50 -21.83 14.06 -40.51
C TYR A 50 -22.07 15.54 -40.77
N TYR A 51 -21.51 16.08 -41.84
CA TYR A 51 -21.60 17.49 -42.19
C TYR A 51 -22.07 17.66 -43.63
N ALA A 52 -22.56 18.86 -43.95
CA ALA A 52 -22.92 19.21 -45.31
C ALA A 52 -22.68 20.70 -45.58
N ALA A 53 -22.26 21.01 -46.80
CA ALA A 53 -22.38 22.34 -47.38
C ALA A 53 -23.73 22.40 -48.10
N ILE A 54 -24.54 23.40 -47.80
CA ILE A 54 -25.78 23.65 -48.53
C ILE A 54 -25.41 24.23 -49.91
N ASN A 55 -25.13 23.35 -50.88
CA ASN A 55 -25.06 23.67 -52.30
C ASN A 55 -25.76 22.55 -53.09
N PHE A 56 -26.86 22.89 -53.77
CA PHE A 56 -27.79 21.95 -54.40
C PHE A 56 -27.44 21.59 -55.85
N ARG A 57 -26.44 22.22 -56.46
CA ARG A 57 -26.16 22.02 -57.90
C ARG A 57 -25.39 20.73 -58.18
N GLN A 58 -24.28 20.48 -57.48
CA GLN A 58 -23.44 19.29 -57.65
C GLN A 58 -22.75 18.93 -56.31
N PRO A 59 -23.47 18.29 -55.36
CA PRO A 59 -22.95 18.04 -54.01
C PRO A 59 -21.69 17.16 -53.99
N GLU A 60 -21.49 16.31 -55.00
CA GLU A 60 -20.36 15.39 -55.12
C GLU A 60 -19.04 16.07 -55.49
N LEU A 61 -19.09 17.29 -56.04
CA LEU A 61 -17.91 18.07 -56.41
C LEU A 61 -17.45 19.02 -55.30
N ASN A 62 -18.18 19.08 -54.18
CA ASN A 62 -17.77 19.89 -53.04
C ASN A 62 -16.53 19.27 -52.38
N LYS A 63 -15.53 20.11 -52.11
CA LYS A 63 -14.37 19.74 -51.30
C LYS A 63 -14.57 20.28 -49.90
N TYR A 64 -14.18 19.47 -48.92
CA TYR A 64 -14.24 19.85 -47.51
C TYR A 64 -12.85 19.84 -46.92
N LYS A 65 -12.60 20.77 -46.01
CA LYS A 65 -11.48 20.71 -45.08
C LYS A 65 -12.05 20.71 -43.68
N TYR A 66 -11.68 19.72 -42.88
CA TYR A 66 -12.06 19.69 -41.48
C TYR A 66 -10.84 19.52 -40.59
N ARG A 67 -10.99 19.90 -39.32
CA ARG A 67 -10.05 19.53 -38.27
C ARG A 67 -10.74 19.51 -36.91
N LEU A 68 -10.19 18.74 -35.99
CA LEU A 68 -10.54 18.81 -34.57
C LEU A 68 -9.50 19.62 -33.81
N ASN A 69 -9.73 20.93 -33.72
CA ASN A 69 -8.82 21.84 -33.03
C ASN A 69 -8.73 21.45 -31.53
N GLY A 70 -7.51 21.38 -31.02
CA GLY A 70 -7.16 20.82 -29.71
C GLY A 70 -6.71 19.34 -29.74
N PHE A 71 -7.02 18.60 -30.81
CA PHE A 71 -6.48 17.26 -31.06
C PHE A 71 -5.40 17.29 -32.15
N GLU A 72 -5.64 18.07 -33.21
CA GLU A 72 -4.74 18.21 -34.35
C GLU A 72 -4.69 19.66 -34.85
N ASP A 73 -3.55 20.06 -35.40
CA ASP A 73 -3.35 21.41 -35.95
C ASP A 73 -3.63 21.48 -37.46
N ASN A 74 -3.36 20.37 -38.18
CA ASN A 74 -3.45 20.29 -39.63
C ASN A 74 -4.89 20.04 -40.10
N TRP A 75 -5.24 20.61 -41.25
CA TRP A 75 -6.53 20.38 -41.91
C TRP A 75 -6.52 19.11 -42.74
N HIS A 76 -7.56 18.29 -42.61
CA HIS A 76 -7.83 17.15 -43.48
C HIS A 76 -8.65 17.59 -44.69
N LEU A 77 -8.08 17.52 -45.88
CA LEU A 77 -8.78 17.75 -47.14
C LEU A 77 -9.45 16.46 -47.60
N VAL A 78 -10.76 16.51 -47.83
CA VAL A 78 -11.54 15.39 -48.35
C VAL A 78 -12.42 15.85 -49.52
N GLU A 79 -12.58 14.98 -50.51
CA GLU A 79 -13.41 15.21 -51.70
C GLU A 79 -14.54 14.18 -51.70
N GLY A 80 -15.80 14.63 -51.83
CA GLY A 80 -16.98 13.74 -51.85
C GLY A 80 -17.35 13.09 -50.50
N THR A 81 -16.48 13.12 -49.49
CA THR A 81 -16.76 12.58 -48.15
C THR A 81 -17.32 13.64 -47.21
N ASN A 82 -18.48 13.35 -46.62
CA ASN A 82 -19.23 14.28 -45.76
C ASN A 82 -19.29 13.83 -44.30
N LEU A 83 -18.32 13.01 -43.87
CA LEU A 83 -18.20 12.50 -42.51
C LEU A 83 -16.77 12.59 -41.99
N ALA A 84 -16.61 12.86 -40.70
CA ALA A 84 -15.35 12.81 -39.98
C ALA A 84 -15.50 11.89 -38.75
N SER A 85 -14.65 10.88 -38.67
CA SER A 85 -14.66 9.89 -37.59
C SER A 85 -13.42 10.02 -36.72
N TYR A 86 -13.62 10.02 -35.40
CA TYR A 86 -12.56 10.15 -34.41
C TYR A 86 -12.66 9.01 -33.39
N SER A 87 -11.51 8.46 -33.02
CA SER A 87 -11.40 7.36 -32.07
C SER A 87 -10.34 7.63 -31.00
N ASN A 88 -10.60 7.18 -29.77
CA ASN A 88 -9.67 7.23 -28.64
C ASN A 88 -9.09 8.63 -28.38
N ILE A 89 -9.89 9.67 -28.60
CA ILE A 89 -9.48 11.05 -28.34
C ILE A 89 -9.24 11.21 -26.83
N PRO A 90 -8.09 11.78 -26.41
CA PRO A 90 -7.81 12.03 -25.01
C PRO A 90 -8.87 12.91 -24.32
N PRO A 91 -8.97 12.89 -22.97
CA PRO A 91 -9.80 13.83 -22.25
C PRO A 91 -9.35 15.27 -22.48
N GLY A 92 -10.29 16.15 -22.83
CA GLY A 92 -9.98 17.51 -23.23
C GLY A 92 -11.19 18.28 -23.74
N LYS A 93 -10.96 19.52 -24.15
CA LYS A 93 -11.92 20.35 -24.88
C LYS A 93 -11.44 20.51 -26.31
N TYR A 94 -12.34 20.34 -27.25
CA TYR A 94 -12.08 20.32 -28.67
C TYR A 94 -13.15 21.13 -29.41
N THR A 95 -12.79 21.66 -30.57
CA THR A 95 -13.75 22.33 -31.46
C THR A 95 -13.65 21.76 -32.85
N PHE A 96 -14.78 21.32 -33.41
CA PHE A 96 -14.84 20.85 -34.79
C PHE A 96 -14.97 22.05 -35.72
N GLU A 97 -13.96 22.21 -36.58
CA GLU A 97 -13.90 23.28 -37.58
C GLU A 97 -14.06 22.70 -38.98
N LEU A 98 -14.86 23.38 -39.81
CA LEU A 98 -15.12 22.97 -41.19
C LEU A 98 -14.96 24.16 -42.14
N GLN A 99 -14.42 23.87 -43.33
CA GLN A 99 -14.44 24.71 -44.51
C GLN A 99 -14.98 23.90 -45.68
N GLY A 100 -15.82 24.53 -46.51
CA GLY A 100 -16.27 23.94 -47.77
C GLY A 100 -15.80 24.79 -48.95
N SER A 101 -15.54 24.17 -50.09
CA SER A 101 -15.40 24.87 -51.36
C SER A 101 -16.70 24.79 -52.16
N ASN A 102 -16.98 25.81 -52.97
CA ASN A 102 -17.98 25.72 -54.04
C ASN A 102 -17.41 24.95 -55.26
N ASN A 103 -18.23 24.79 -56.31
CA ASN A 103 -17.84 24.13 -57.57
C ASN A 103 -16.66 24.82 -58.29
N ASP A 104 -16.46 26.12 -58.03
CA ASP A 104 -15.39 26.93 -58.62
C ASP A 104 -14.09 26.92 -57.78
N GLY A 105 -14.03 26.11 -56.71
CA GLY A 105 -12.85 25.95 -55.87
C GLY A 105 -12.61 27.08 -54.85
N ILE A 106 -13.59 27.98 -54.66
CA ILE A 106 -13.53 29.06 -53.69
C ILE A 106 -13.89 28.53 -52.30
N TRP A 107 -12.95 28.63 -51.35
CA TRP A 107 -13.12 28.17 -49.98
C TRP A 107 -13.89 29.15 -49.09
N SER A 108 -14.76 28.62 -48.23
CA SER A 108 -15.39 29.36 -47.15
C SER A 108 -14.38 29.72 -46.04
N LYS A 109 -14.73 30.69 -45.19
CA LYS A 109 -13.98 30.91 -43.94
C LYS A 109 -14.12 29.69 -43.02
N PRO A 110 -13.10 29.38 -42.19
CA PRO A 110 -13.23 28.39 -41.11
C PRO A 110 -14.46 28.70 -40.26
N THR A 111 -15.34 27.72 -40.12
CA THR A 111 -16.55 27.83 -39.30
C THR A 111 -16.47 26.79 -38.19
N ILE A 112 -16.63 27.24 -36.94
CA ILE A 112 -16.75 26.35 -35.78
C ILE A 112 -18.20 25.84 -35.76
N LEU A 113 -18.39 24.53 -35.82
CA LEU A 113 -19.72 23.94 -35.90
C LEU A 113 -20.16 23.20 -34.63
N ALA A 114 -19.22 22.74 -33.81
CA ALA A 114 -19.53 22.09 -32.53
C ALA A 114 -18.37 22.20 -31.53
N GLY A 115 -18.70 22.45 -30.26
CA GLY A 115 -17.80 22.25 -29.13
C GLY A 115 -17.93 20.82 -28.61
N ILE A 116 -16.80 20.14 -28.38
CA ILE A 116 -16.76 18.74 -27.95
C ILE A 116 -15.89 18.64 -26.69
N LYS A 117 -16.43 18.03 -25.63
CA LYS A 117 -15.73 17.81 -24.37
C LYS A 117 -15.65 16.34 -24.03
N VAL A 118 -14.43 15.80 -24.02
CA VAL A 118 -14.17 14.41 -23.64
C VAL A 118 -13.86 14.35 -22.14
N LYS A 119 -14.72 13.69 -21.37
CA LYS A 119 -14.56 13.57 -19.91
C LYS A 119 -13.51 12.53 -19.54
N ALA A 120 -12.66 12.88 -18.57
CA ALA A 120 -11.73 11.94 -17.98
C ALA A 120 -12.47 10.90 -17.11
N PRO A 121 -12.05 9.61 -17.12
CA PRO A 121 -12.61 8.60 -16.24
C PRO A 121 -12.47 8.98 -14.76
N PHE A 122 -13.47 8.62 -13.93
CA PHE A 122 -13.52 9.01 -12.52
C PHE A 122 -12.29 8.53 -11.71
N TYR A 123 -11.74 7.36 -12.04
CA TYR A 123 -10.58 6.80 -11.35
C TYR A 123 -9.26 7.53 -11.65
N ARG A 124 -9.23 8.42 -12.65
CA ARG A 124 -8.08 9.30 -12.92
C ARG A 124 -8.22 10.67 -12.24
N GLN A 125 -9.35 10.95 -11.61
CA GLN A 125 -9.55 12.22 -10.93
C GLN A 125 -8.79 12.25 -9.60
N GLY A 126 -8.25 13.41 -9.23
CA GLY A 126 -7.37 13.56 -8.07
C GLY A 126 -8.00 13.08 -6.75
N TRP A 127 -9.31 13.29 -6.56
CA TRP A 127 -10.02 12.85 -5.35
C TRP A 127 -10.06 11.33 -5.16
N PHE A 128 -10.04 10.56 -6.25
CA PHE A 128 -10.04 9.10 -6.19
C PHE A 128 -8.65 8.57 -5.84
N LEU A 129 -7.60 9.20 -6.36
CA LEU A 129 -6.23 8.86 -5.99
C LEU A 129 -5.94 9.20 -4.53
N THR A 130 -6.44 10.35 -4.04
CA THR A 130 -6.29 10.70 -2.62
C THR A 130 -7.07 9.77 -1.70
N SER A 131 -8.28 9.34 -2.08
CA SER A 131 -9.06 8.39 -1.27
C SER A 131 -8.38 7.01 -1.17
N ILE A 132 -7.77 6.52 -2.26
CA ILE A 132 -6.94 5.31 -2.24
C ILE A 132 -5.74 5.49 -1.32
N GLY A 133 -5.05 6.64 -1.39
CA GLY A 133 -3.93 6.93 -0.51
C GLY A 133 -4.32 6.88 0.97
N ILE A 134 -5.44 7.50 1.34
CA ILE A 134 -5.99 7.47 2.70
C ILE A 134 -6.33 6.04 3.13
N LEU A 135 -6.95 5.26 2.25
CA LEU A 135 -7.30 3.87 2.54
C LEU A 135 -6.06 3.02 2.85
N ILE A 136 -4.99 3.16 2.07
CA ILE A 136 -3.73 2.44 2.28
C ILE A 136 -3.09 2.82 3.62
N ILE A 137 -3.04 4.13 3.93
CA ILE A 137 -2.49 4.62 5.20
C ILE A 137 -3.33 4.10 6.39
N SER A 138 -4.66 4.11 6.26
CA SER A 138 -5.57 3.60 7.29
C SER A 138 -5.37 2.11 7.54
N LEU A 139 -5.22 1.29 6.49
CA LEU A 139 -4.94 -0.13 6.60
C LEU A 139 -3.56 -0.40 7.23
N ALA A 140 -2.54 0.36 6.85
CA ALA A 140 -1.21 0.26 7.44
C ALA A 140 -1.23 0.60 8.93
N TYR A 141 -1.94 1.67 9.30
CA TYR A 141 -2.14 2.07 10.69
C TYR A 141 -2.89 0.98 11.48
N LEU A 142 -3.97 0.44 10.93
CA LEU A 142 -4.74 -0.64 11.55
C LEU A 142 -3.88 -1.88 11.79
N PHE A 143 -3.10 -2.29 10.80
CA PHE A 143 -2.19 -3.42 10.93
C PHE A 143 -1.12 -3.18 12.01
N TRP A 144 -0.50 -1.99 12.01
CA TRP A 144 0.44 -1.60 13.05
C TRP A 144 -0.19 -1.62 14.44
N TYR A 145 -1.40 -1.09 14.58
CA TYR A 145 -2.15 -1.05 15.82
C TYR A 145 -2.47 -2.44 16.37
N LEU A 146 -3.01 -3.33 15.54
CA LEU A 146 -3.33 -4.72 15.92
C LEU A 146 -2.07 -5.48 16.35
N LYS A 147 -0.97 -5.32 15.59
CA LYS A 147 0.32 -5.94 15.93
C LYS A 147 0.86 -5.43 17.26
N ASN A 148 0.64 -4.15 17.58
CA ASN A 148 1.10 -3.59 18.84
C ASN A 148 0.25 -4.07 20.02
N GLN A 149 -1.07 -4.22 19.84
CA GLN A 149 -1.93 -4.81 20.88
C GLN A 149 -1.52 -6.25 21.22
N GLU A 150 -1.22 -7.07 20.21
CA GLU A 150 -0.84 -8.47 20.46
C GLU A 150 0.48 -8.56 21.24
N LYS A 151 1.45 -7.68 20.93
CA LYS A 151 2.70 -7.59 21.69
C LYS A 151 2.44 -7.26 23.16
N GLU A 152 1.61 -6.27 23.43
CA GLU A 152 1.26 -5.88 24.81
C GLU A 152 0.51 -7.00 25.55
N ARG A 153 -0.36 -7.74 24.85
CA ARG A 153 -1.07 -8.90 25.42
C ARG A 153 -0.09 -10.00 25.81
N ILE A 154 0.81 -10.37 24.92
CA ILE A 154 1.84 -11.39 25.18
C ILE A 154 2.75 -10.96 26.33
N LYS A 155 3.14 -9.68 26.38
CA LYS A 155 3.96 -9.13 27.47
C LYS A 155 3.26 -9.23 28.82
N LYS A 156 1.98 -8.85 28.91
CA LYS A 156 1.19 -9.00 30.14
C LYS A 156 1.09 -10.45 30.59
N LEU A 157 0.83 -11.37 29.65
CA LEU A 157 0.74 -12.79 29.95
C LEU A 157 2.07 -13.34 30.50
N ARG A 158 3.21 -12.97 29.89
CA ARG A 158 4.54 -13.38 30.38
C ARG A 158 4.81 -12.90 31.80
N LEU A 159 4.49 -11.64 32.10
CA LEU A 159 4.67 -11.07 33.43
C LEU A 159 3.77 -11.72 34.47
N GLN A 160 2.54 -12.08 34.09
CA GLN A 160 1.63 -12.81 34.96
C GLN A 160 2.17 -14.20 35.28
N ILE A 161 2.57 -14.98 34.26
CA ILE A 161 3.17 -16.31 34.45
C ILE A 161 4.41 -16.22 35.36
N ALA A 162 5.27 -15.21 35.15
CA ALA A 162 6.45 -15.02 35.97
C ALA A 162 6.12 -14.74 37.45
N ARG A 163 5.04 -13.99 37.71
CA ARG A 163 4.56 -13.69 39.07
C ARG A 163 3.97 -14.94 39.72
N ASP A 164 3.08 -15.65 39.03
CA ASP A 164 2.43 -16.86 39.54
C ASP A 164 3.47 -17.95 39.86
N LEU A 165 4.48 -18.10 38.99
CA LEU A 165 5.63 -18.94 39.26
C LEU A 165 6.32 -18.49 40.57
N HIS A 166 6.73 -17.21 40.68
CA HIS A 166 7.46 -16.69 41.84
C HIS A 166 6.72 -16.94 43.16
N ASP A 167 5.42 -16.68 43.19
CA ASP A 167 4.62 -16.73 44.40
C ASP A 167 4.27 -18.17 44.80
N GLU A 168 3.71 -18.98 43.89
CA GLU A 168 3.20 -20.32 44.24
C GLU A 168 4.30 -21.38 44.34
N ILE A 169 5.13 -21.49 43.29
CA ILE A 169 6.15 -22.53 43.22
C ILE A 169 7.34 -22.17 44.12
N GLY A 170 7.71 -20.88 44.17
CA GLY A 170 8.80 -20.39 45.01
C GLY A 170 8.54 -20.63 46.50
N SER A 171 7.32 -20.32 46.96
CA SER A 171 6.89 -20.55 48.34
C SER A 171 6.85 -22.04 48.68
N SER A 172 6.22 -22.86 47.83
CA SER A 172 6.09 -24.31 48.04
C SER A 172 7.45 -25.02 48.13
N LEU A 173 8.38 -24.70 47.23
CA LEU A 173 9.75 -25.24 47.28
C LEU A 173 10.48 -24.80 48.55
N SER A 174 10.34 -23.54 48.95
CA SER A 174 10.97 -23.02 50.16
C SER A 174 10.47 -23.76 51.41
N SER A 175 9.17 -24.03 51.49
CA SER A 175 8.58 -24.85 52.57
C SER A 175 9.11 -26.28 52.56
N ILE A 176 9.20 -26.94 51.38
CA ILE A 176 9.74 -28.31 51.27
C ILE A 176 11.21 -28.35 51.72
N ALA A 177 12.02 -27.39 51.29
CA ALA A 177 13.42 -27.29 51.69
C ALA A 177 13.57 -27.07 53.20
N PHE A 178 12.76 -26.18 53.77
CA PHE A 178 12.75 -25.90 55.22
C PHE A 178 12.33 -27.13 56.03
N LEU A 179 11.22 -27.80 55.67
CA LEU A 179 10.73 -28.99 56.38
C LEU A 179 11.75 -30.14 56.30
N SER A 180 12.37 -30.34 55.14
CA SER A 180 13.40 -31.36 54.97
C SER A 180 14.63 -31.10 55.83
N GLU A 181 15.03 -29.83 55.95
CA GLU A 181 16.14 -29.41 56.82
C GLU A 181 15.78 -29.50 58.32
N PHE A 182 14.57 -29.11 58.69
CA PHE A 182 14.05 -29.19 60.05
C PHE A 182 13.98 -30.63 60.57
N VAL A 183 13.53 -31.58 59.74
CA VAL A 183 13.52 -33.01 60.11
C VAL A 183 14.94 -33.54 60.30
N ARG A 184 15.90 -33.11 59.47
CA ARG A 184 17.31 -33.48 59.63
C ARG A 184 17.90 -32.99 60.95
N GLN A 185 17.58 -31.76 61.35
CA GLN A 185 18.10 -31.17 62.59
C GLN A 185 17.57 -31.87 63.86
N LYS A 186 16.34 -32.40 63.82
CA LYS A 186 15.70 -33.08 64.97
C LYS A 186 16.06 -34.56 65.15
N ARG A 187 16.72 -35.20 64.18
CA ARG A 187 17.07 -36.63 64.29
C ARG A 187 18.51 -36.84 64.77
N SER A 188 18.65 -37.47 65.94
CA SER A 188 19.91 -37.99 66.45
C SER A 188 20.25 -39.34 65.80
N SER A 189 21.14 -39.31 64.82
CA SER A 189 22.14 -40.35 64.48
C SER A 189 21.76 -41.83 64.20
N ALA A 190 20.51 -42.23 63.95
CA ALA A 190 20.18 -43.66 63.80
C ALA A 190 19.72 -44.15 62.41
N ASN A 191 19.48 -43.29 61.41
CA ASN A 191 19.01 -43.74 60.08
C ASN A 191 19.68 -42.98 58.94
N GLN A 192 20.91 -43.39 58.63
CA GLN A 192 21.76 -42.81 57.59
C GLN A 192 21.07 -42.74 56.21
N GLU A 193 20.20 -43.72 55.91
CA GLU A 193 19.44 -43.78 54.66
C GLU A 193 18.35 -42.70 54.57
N ILE A 194 17.68 -42.38 55.68
CA ILE A 194 16.65 -41.32 55.70
C ILE A 194 17.30 -39.94 55.62
N ASP A 195 18.47 -39.74 56.22
CA ASP A 195 19.24 -38.50 56.09
C ASP A 195 19.71 -38.29 54.65
N LEU A 196 20.12 -39.36 53.96
CA LEU A 196 20.46 -39.32 52.53
C LEU A 196 19.25 -38.94 51.67
N VAL A 197 18.06 -39.50 51.94
CA VAL A 197 16.82 -39.16 51.22
C VAL A 197 16.41 -37.70 51.48
N LEU A 198 16.43 -37.23 52.72
CA LEU A 198 16.11 -35.84 53.07
C LEU A 198 17.10 -34.85 52.43
N LYS A 199 18.40 -35.20 52.44
CA LYS A 199 19.43 -34.43 51.72
C LYS A 199 19.12 -34.36 50.22
N LYS A 200 18.75 -35.49 49.61
CA LYS A 200 18.41 -35.56 48.18
C LYS A 200 17.17 -34.74 47.84
N ILE A 201 16.14 -34.74 48.70
CA ILE A 201 14.94 -33.91 48.55
C ILE A 201 15.35 -32.43 48.59
N SER A 202 16.05 -31.99 49.63
CA SER A 202 16.48 -30.58 49.73
C SER A 202 17.37 -30.14 48.57
N GLU A 203 18.28 -30.98 48.09
CA GLU A 203 19.10 -30.70 46.90
C GLU A 203 18.27 -30.61 45.62
N THR A 204 17.31 -31.51 45.44
CA THR A 204 16.44 -31.51 44.25
C THR A 204 15.51 -30.30 44.24
N THR A 205 14.93 -29.95 45.39
CA THR A 205 14.11 -28.75 45.61
C THR A 205 14.92 -27.48 45.30
N ARG A 206 16.17 -27.39 45.77
CA ARG A 206 17.07 -26.27 45.42
C ARG A 206 17.35 -26.17 43.92
N LYS A 207 17.65 -27.29 43.26
CA LYS A 207 17.87 -27.32 41.80
C LYS A 207 16.64 -26.87 41.00
N ILE A 208 15.44 -27.30 41.41
CA ILE A 208 14.19 -26.85 40.78
C ILE A 208 13.97 -25.35 41.01
N SER A 209 14.28 -24.83 42.21
CA SER A 209 14.19 -23.40 42.53
C SER A 209 15.10 -22.56 41.63
N ASP A 210 16.35 -23.00 41.45
CA ASP A 210 17.33 -22.30 40.63
C ASP A 210 16.90 -22.33 39.14
N ALA A 211 16.46 -23.49 38.64
CA ALA A 211 15.97 -23.62 37.27
C ALA A 211 14.72 -22.75 37.00
N MET A 212 13.79 -22.73 37.94
CA MET A 212 12.58 -21.90 37.87
C MET A 212 12.91 -20.40 37.91
N SER A 213 13.84 -19.98 38.77
CA SER A 213 14.33 -18.60 38.80
C SER A 213 14.95 -18.20 37.46
N GLY A 214 15.63 -19.13 36.78
CA GLY A 214 16.10 -18.94 35.40
C GLY A 214 14.97 -18.75 34.39
N ILE A 215 13.87 -19.49 34.51
CA ILE A 215 12.69 -19.32 33.65
C ILE A 215 12.01 -17.97 33.90
N ILE A 216 11.80 -17.58 35.15
CA ILE A 216 11.23 -16.27 35.52
C ILE A 216 12.05 -15.14 34.89
N TRP A 217 13.37 -15.24 34.92
CA TRP A 217 14.27 -14.26 34.31
C TRP A 217 14.04 -14.13 32.79
N THR A 218 13.79 -15.24 32.08
CA THR A 218 13.48 -15.20 30.64
C THR A 218 12.12 -14.61 30.30
N LEU A 219 11.17 -14.71 31.23
CA LEU A 219 9.80 -14.26 31.03
C LEU A 219 9.64 -12.77 31.36
N GLN A 220 10.42 -12.26 32.32
CA GLN A 220 10.37 -10.86 32.74
C GLN A 220 11.19 -9.93 31.84
N ASP A 221 12.25 -10.41 31.20
CA ASP A 221 13.12 -9.57 30.35
C ASP A 221 13.05 -10.01 28.87
N GLU A 222 12.56 -9.10 28.00
CA GLU A 222 12.54 -9.34 26.55
C GLU A 222 13.95 -9.40 25.95
N ARG A 223 14.94 -8.80 26.63
CA ARG A 223 16.36 -8.79 26.25
C ARG A 223 17.21 -8.71 27.50
N PRO A 224 17.65 -9.85 28.04
CA PRO A 224 18.47 -9.81 29.24
C PRO A 224 19.70 -8.94 29.04
N LYS A 225 19.79 -7.86 29.84
CA LYS A 225 20.90 -6.92 29.77
C LYS A 225 22.20 -7.60 30.21
N PHE A 226 23.30 -7.22 29.57
CA PHE A 226 24.64 -7.76 29.87
C PHE A 226 24.97 -7.77 31.37
N ASN A 227 24.64 -6.68 32.07
CA ASN A 227 24.91 -6.56 33.51
C ASN A 227 24.21 -7.64 34.35
N HIS A 228 22.98 -8.01 34.00
CA HIS A 228 22.24 -9.06 34.73
C HIS A 228 22.86 -10.44 34.52
N ILE A 229 23.42 -10.72 33.33
CA ILE A 229 24.14 -11.98 33.05
C ILE A 229 25.42 -12.03 33.86
N ILE A 230 26.17 -10.93 33.88
CA ILE A 230 27.43 -10.82 34.60
C ILE A 230 27.22 -10.99 36.11
N GLU A 231 26.17 -10.39 36.68
CA GLU A 231 25.82 -10.58 38.09
C GLU A 231 25.55 -12.05 38.41
N ARG A 232 24.85 -12.76 37.53
CA ARG A 232 24.56 -14.18 37.68
C ARG A 232 25.79 -15.06 37.50
N LEU A 233 26.66 -14.75 36.53
CA LEU A 233 27.94 -15.45 36.34
C LEU A 233 28.84 -15.29 37.57
N LYS A 234 28.91 -14.07 38.11
CA LYS A 234 29.67 -13.77 39.34
C LYS A 234 29.13 -14.54 40.55
N SER A 235 27.81 -14.60 40.72
CA SER A 235 27.20 -15.33 41.85
C SER A 235 27.34 -16.85 41.73
N PHE A 236 27.31 -17.39 40.52
CA PHE A 236 27.58 -18.80 40.26
C PHE A 236 29.04 -19.15 40.53
N ALA A 237 29.97 -18.35 39.98
CA ALA A 237 31.39 -18.59 40.13
C ALA A 237 31.86 -18.42 41.59
N SER A 238 31.30 -17.47 42.34
CA SER A 238 31.58 -17.33 43.78
C SER A 238 31.13 -18.56 44.56
N ARG A 239 29.95 -19.15 44.25
CA ARG A 239 29.48 -20.40 44.87
C ARG A 239 30.44 -21.58 44.60
N LEU A 240 30.98 -21.69 43.38
CA LEU A 240 31.94 -22.75 43.05
C LEU A 240 33.26 -22.60 43.82
N VAL A 241 33.75 -21.37 43.99
CA VAL A 241 35.06 -21.12 44.61
C VAL A 241 35.02 -21.13 46.14
N THR A 242 33.86 -20.83 46.74
CA THR A 242 33.68 -20.91 48.21
C THR A 242 33.93 -22.33 48.73
N ALA A 243 33.76 -23.36 47.89
CA ALA A 243 34.02 -24.76 48.24
C ALA A 243 35.53 -25.10 48.42
N GLN A 244 36.46 -24.23 48.00
CA GLN A 244 37.91 -24.50 48.03
C GLN A 244 38.75 -23.44 48.77
N GLY A 245 38.12 -22.50 49.49
CA GLY A 245 38.84 -21.51 50.31
C GLY A 245 39.73 -20.54 49.53
N SER A 246 39.54 -20.41 48.22
CA SER A 246 40.31 -19.53 47.34
C SER A 246 39.57 -18.21 47.07
N SER A 247 40.28 -17.14 46.74
CA SER A 247 39.66 -15.86 46.33
C SER A 247 39.48 -15.83 44.81
N LEU A 248 38.26 -15.52 44.35
CA LEU A 248 37.94 -15.37 42.93
C LEU A 248 37.93 -13.88 42.55
N ARG A 249 38.74 -13.49 41.57
CA ARG A 249 38.72 -12.16 40.96
C ARG A 249 38.27 -12.29 39.50
N ILE A 250 37.10 -11.74 39.19
CA ILE A 250 36.54 -11.72 37.82
C ILE A 250 36.77 -10.33 37.25
N GLU A 251 37.56 -10.24 36.19
CA GLU A 251 37.81 -9.00 35.44
C GLU A 251 37.10 -9.09 34.09
N ILE A 252 36.35 -8.05 33.73
CA ILE A 252 35.52 -8.03 32.52
C ILE A 252 36.00 -6.87 31.66
N ASP A 253 36.37 -7.17 30.42
CA ASP A 253 36.81 -6.16 29.47
C ASP A 253 35.67 -5.16 29.17
N PRO A 254 35.88 -3.84 29.36
CA PRO A 254 34.89 -2.79 29.08
C PRO A 254 34.32 -2.81 27.66
N LYS A 255 35.04 -3.41 26.69
CA LYS A 255 34.58 -3.53 25.30
C LYS A 255 33.43 -4.53 25.16
N ILE A 256 33.32 -5.51 26.06
CA ILE A 256 32.28 -6.55 26.02
C ILE A 256 30.93 -5.98 26.48
N GLU A 257 30.92 -4.92 27.29
CA GLU A 257 29.71 -4.23 27.78
C GLU A 257 28.85 -3.63 26.64
N LYS A 258 29.46 -3.41 25.48
CA LYS A 258 28.79 -2.86 24.27
C LYS A 258 28.28 -3.94 23.31
N VAL A 259 28.52 -5.22 23.59
CA VAL A 259 28.11 -6.32 22.72
C VAL A 259 26.63 -6.62 22.92
N ASN A 260 25.82 -6.39 21.88
CA ASN A 260 24.41 -6.79 21.87
C ASN A 260 24.31 -8.30 21.62
N PHE A 261 24.12 -9.08 22.68
CA PHE A 261 23.88 -10.51 22.57
C PHE A 261 22.49 -10.77 21.96
N SER A 262 22.42 -11.69 20.99
CA SER A 262 21.14 -12.14 20.46
C SER A 262 20.40 -13.00 21.48
N ALA A 263 19.06 -13.05 21.40
CA ALA A 263 18.24 -13.88 22.29
C ALA A 263 18.64 -15.37 22.29
N SER A 264 19.25 -15.86 21.20
CA SER A 264 19.76 -17.23 21.10
C SER A 264 21.03 -17.46 21.91
N GLN A 265 21.96 -16.49 21.93
CA GLN A 265 23.20 -16.56 22.71
C GLN A 265 22.92 -16.42 24.21
N LEU A 266 21.88 -15.67 24.56
CA LEU A 266 21.46 -15.45 25.96
C LEU A 266 20.86 -16.70 26.61
N LYS A 267 20.19 -17.57 25.84
CA LYS A 267 19.60 -18.82 26.37
C LYS A 267 20.64 -19.76 27.00
N ILE A 268 21.87 -19.79 26.48
CA ILE A 268 22.94 -20.66 26.97
C ILE A 268 23.37 -20.26 28.39
N PHE A 269 23.36 -18.96 28.71
CA PHE A 269 23.72 -18.45 30.03
C PHE A 269 22.62 -18.62 31.09
N ILE A 270 21.38 -18.82 30.67
CA ILE A 270 20.23 -19.03 31.57
C ILE A 270 20.16 -20.47 32.08
N SER A 271 20.62 -21.42 31.26
CA SER A 271 20.72 -22.84 31.59
C SER A 271 21.93 -23.20 32.47
N LEU A 272 22.78 -22.21 32.77
CA LEU A 272 23.87 -22.28 33.75
C LEU A 272 23.40 -21.80 35.13
#